data_AF-A0A5C4RTQ9-F1
#
_entry.id   AF-A0A5C4RTQ9-F1
#
_cell.length_a   1.000
_cell.length_b   1.000
_cell.length_c   1.000
_cell.angle_alpha   90.00
_cell.angle_beta   90.00
_cell.angle_gamma   90.00
#
_symmetry.space_group_name_H-M   'P 1'
#
loop_
_entity.id
_entity.type
_entity.pdbx_description
1 polymer ?
#
loop_
_entity_poly.entity_id
_entity_poly.type
_entity_poly.pdbx_seq_one_letter_code
_entity_poly.pdbx_strand_id
1 'polypeptide(L)'
;MKARILAGAGVLTVLLAAGAWWLLERPVAGDGAAGSLLLPGLEARLESLDRLQVRGAGDQVLVEIVKTDGRWRMPARQDWPANQREISRALFRLSQARRQEAKTANPERHARLGVEAVAAADAKGAELQLSGGGEPLRLTIGRNHPSLGGSYARIGDEAQVWLLDVDVGPARNPVDWLDRRLLDLPLARVAEVRIAPAQGRAFRLTRAGDDRFSLDGQPSAALANPDDGNATAGVVEQLVLDDVAADSGAAAGQTAVFESVDGLRITIAAWRDDGGGTWARLAVELDEARAQAWFANEPVAPTMDAAAQSDATPDAGERLKSLRAKVERWQARFAGRQFLLPPQLAANLMKSREDYLAGSP
;
A
#
# COMPACT_ATOMS: atom_id res chain seq x y z
N MET A 1 -5.70 -30.91 74.76
CA MET A 1 -6.11 -31.29 73.39
C MET A 1 -6.98 -30.26 72.66
N LYS A 2 -7.62 -29.28 73.32
CA LYS A 2 -8.55 -28.33 72.66
C LYS A 2 -7.90 -27.20 71.83
N ALA A 3 -6.66 -26.79 72.14
CA ALA A 3 -5.99 -25.68 71.45
C ALA A 3 -5.46 -26.02 70.03
N ARG A 4 -5.11 -27.29 69.78
CA ARG A 4 -4.58 -27.75 68.47
C ARG A 4 -5.67 -27.91 67.40
N ILE A 5 -6.90 -28.20 67.81
CA ILE A 5 -8.06 -28.34 66.88
C ILE A 5 -8.56 -26.96 66.44
N LEU A 6 -8.52 -25.96 67.33
CA LEU A 6 -8.89 -24.57 67.00
C LEU A 6 -7.87 -23.90 66.05
N ALA A 7 -6.58 -24.20 66.18
CA ALA A 7 -5.55 -23.69 65.28
C ALA A 7 -5.67 -24.26 63.86
N GLY A 8 -6.03 -25.55 63.72
CA GLY A 8 -6.24 -26.18 62.40
C GLY A 8 -7.48 -25.65 61.67
N ALA A 9 -8.55 -25.35 62.41
CA ALA A 9 -9.76 -24.78 61.83
C ALA A 9 -9.54 -23.36 61.28
N GLY A 10 -8.80 -22.51 62.01
CA GLY A 10 -8.52 -21.13 61.59
C GLY A 10 -7.67 -21.02 60.33
N VAL A 11 -6.68 -21.91 60.16
CA VAL A 11 -5.84 -21.94 58.95
C VAL A 11 -6.66 -22.38 57.73
N LEU A 12 -7.58 -23.33 57.91
CA LEU A 12 -8.43 -23.80 56.81
C LEU A 12 -9.41 -22.72 56.33
N THR A 13 -9.99 -21.93 57.24
CA THR A 13 -10.86 -20.80 56.85
C THR A 13 -10.10 -19.69 56.14
N VAL A 14 -8.86 -19.39 56.56
CA VAL A 14 -8.02 -18.39 55.86
C VAL A 14 -7.62 -18.88 54.47
N LEU A 15 -7.30 -20.17 54.31
CA LEU A 15 -6.98 -20.74 52.99
C LEU A 15 -8.20 -20.82 52.07
N LEU A 16 -9.38 -21.13 52.61
CA LEU A 16 -10.63 -21.12 51.83
C LEU A 16 -11.05 -19.70 51.47
N ALA A 17 -10.86 -18.72 52.35
CA ALA A 17 -11.13 -17.32 52.08
C ALA A 17 -10.13 -16.74 51.06
N ALA A 18 -8.84 -17.08 51.17
CA ALA A 18 -7.81 -16.68 50.21
C ALA A 18 -8.01 -17.36 48.85
N GLY A 19 -8.40 -18.64 48.84
CA GLY A 19 -8.75 -19.38 47.63
C GLY A 19 -10.00 -18.82 46.96
N ALA A 20 -11.04 -18.46 47.73
CA ALA A 20 -12.22 -17.78 47.23
C ALA A 20 -11.86 -16.38 46.69
N TRP A 21 -11.03 -15.61 47.40
CA TRP A 21 -10.60 -14.29 46.96
C TRP A 21 -9.79 -14.36 45.66
N TRP A 22 -8.90 -15.35 45.53
CA TRP A 22 -8.16 -15.61 44.29
C TRP A 22 -9.04 -16.12 43.14
N LEU A 23 -10.16 -16.80 43.45
CA LEU A 23 -11.15 -17.22 42.45
C LEU A 23 -12.07 -16.06 42.01
N LEU A 24 -12.34 -15.09 42.90
CA LEU A 24 -13.12 -13.88 42.63
C LEU A 24 -12.29 -12.77 41.96
N GLU A 25 -10.97 -12.75 42.16
CA GLU A 25 -10.03 -11.83 41.49
C GLU A 25 -9.57 -12.33 40.11
N ARG A 26 -10.09 -13.47 39.60
CA ARG A 26 -10.01 -13.72 38.16
C ARG A 26 -10.75 -12.58 37.48
N PRO A 27 -10.08 -11.73 36.68
CA PRO A 27 -10.82 -10.83 35.82
C PRO A 27 -11.66 -11.74 34.93
N VAL A 28 -12.98 -11.68 35.07
CA VAL A 28 -13.86 -12.19 34.02
C VAL A 28 -13.48 -11.36 32.79
N ALA A 29 -12.68 -11.95 31.90
CA ALA A 29 -12.45 -11.38 30.58
C ALA A 29 -13.84 -11.31 29.91
N GLY A 30 -14.47 -10.14 29.91
CA GLY A 30 -15.84 -10.01 29.41
C GLY A 30 -16.48 -8.64 29.50
N ASP A 31 -16.34 -7.89 30.61
CA ASP A 31 -17.13 -6.66 30.80
C ASP A 31 -16.29 -5.38 30.65
N GLY A 32 -15.84 -5.12 29.43
CA GLY A 32 -15.37 -3.77 29.08
C GLY A 32 -16.55 -2.79 29.02
N ALA A 33 -16.64 -1.82 29.92
CA ALA A 33 -17.74 -0.85 29.91
C ALA A 33 -17.84 -0.08 28.58
N ALA A 34 -19.06 0.29 28.17
CA ALA A 34 -19.27 1.20 27.04
C ALA A 34 -18.48 2.51 27.24
N GLY A 35 -17.88 3.04 26.17
CA GLY A 35 -16.98 4.19 26.18
C GLY A 35 -15.51 3.86 26.43
N SER A 36 -15.18 2.64 26.89
CA SER A 36 -13.78 2.20 27.07
C SER A 36 -13.10 1.88 25.74
N LEU A 37 -11.77 1.98 25.70
CA LEU A 37 -10.97 1.54 24.55
C LEU A 37 -11.18 0.05 24.27
N LEU A 38 -11.30 -0.32 23.00
CA LEU A 38 -11.45 -1.70 22.55
C LEU A 38 -10.24 -2.53 22.95
N LEU A 39 -9.03 -2.02 22.69
CA LEU A 39 -7.75 -2.66 22.96
C LEU A 39 -6.90 -1.77 23.89
N PRO A 40 -7.16 -1.79 25.21
CA PRO A 40 -6.38 -1.01 26.17
C PRO A 40 -4.87 -1.29 26.04
N GLY A 41 -4.07 -0.24 26.00
CA GLY A 41 -2.60 -0.34 25.91
C GLY A 41 -2.04 -0.55 24.49
N LEU A 42 -2.87 -0.70 23.46
CA LEU A 42 -2.38 -0.84 22.07
C LEU A 42 -1.57 0.40 21.63
N GLU A 43 -1.99 1.60 22.03
CA GLU A 43 -1.30 2.85 21.68
C GLU A 43 0.17 2.85 22.11
N ALA A 44 0.47 2.39 23.32
CA ALA A 44 1.84 2.28 23.82
C ALA A 44 2.69 1.22 23.11
N ARG A 45 2.04 0.27 22.41
CA ARG A 45 2.69 -0.85 21.72
C ARG A 45 2.92 -0.60 20.23
N LEU A 46 2.37 0.47 19.64
CA LEU A 46 2.36 0.67 18.19
C LEU A 46 3.75 0.58 17.54
N GLU A 47 4.76 1.19 18.17
CA GLU A 47 6.13 1.18 17.64
C GLU A 47 6.81 -0.18 17.70
N SER A 48 6.41 -1.01 18.67
CA SER A 48 6.92 -2.36 18.89
C SER A 48 6.21 -3.42 18.06
N LEU A 49 5.13 -3.09 17.36
CA LEU A 49 4.49 -4.00 16.42
C LEU A 49 5.41 -4.29 15.24
N ASP A 50 5.53 -5.55 14.88
CA ASP A 50 6.41 -6.05 13.82
C ASP A 50 5.69 -6.89 12.77
N ARG A 51 4.43 -7.29 13.01
CA ARG A 51 3.61 -8.03 12.05
C ARG A 51 2.15 -7.60 12.09
N LEU A 52 1.57 -7.46 10.89
CA LEU A 52 0.15 -7.31 10.64
C LEU A 52 -0.29 -8.39 9.65
N GLN A 53 -1.32 -9.15 10.01
CA GLN A 53 -1.92 -10.15 9.12
C GLN A 53 -3.44 -9.97 9.06
N VAL A 54 -4.01 -10.08 7.87
CA VAL A 54 -5.46 -10.07 7.64
C VAL A 54 -5.85 -11.44 7.08
N ARG A 55 -6.78 -12.12 7.74
CA ARG A 55 -7.34 -13.39 7.31
C ARG A 55 -8.80 -13.27 6.91
N GLY A 56 -9.19 -14.00 5.88
CA GLY A 56 -10.56 -14.13 5.40
C GLY A 56 -11.08 -15.55 5.56
N ALA A 57 -12.22 -15.82 4.91
CA ALA A 57 -12.90 -17.11 4.94
C ALA A 57 -11.97 -18.30 4.63
N GLY A 58 -12.23 -19.44 5.28
CA GLY A 58 -11.38 -20.62 5.20
C GLY A 58 -9.95 -20.42 5.71
N ASP A 59 -9.74 -19.50 6.67
CA ASP A 59 -8.42 -19.13 7.21
C ASP A 59 -7.42 -18.62 6.15
N GLN A 60 -7.92 -18.13 5.01
CA GLN A 60 -7.07 -17.61 3.94
C GLN A 60 -6.32 -16.36 4.42
N VAL A 61 -4.99 -16.37 4.33
CA VAL A 61 -4.17 -15.17 4.53
C VAL A 61 -4.37 -14.25 3.31
N LEU A 62 -5.07 -13.14 3.53
CA LEU A 62 -5.35 -12.15 2.49
C LEU A 62 -4.21 -11.14 2.37
N VAL A 63 -3.67 -10.72 3.51
CA VAL A 63 -2.58 -9.75 3.60
C VAL A 63 -1.62 -10.17 4.71
N GLU A 64 -0.32 -10.10 4.44
CA GLU A 64 0.73 -10.22 5.45
C GLU A 64 1.75 -9.10 5.24
N ILE A 65 2.04 -8.39 6.33
CA ILE A 65 2.99 -7.28 6.36
C ILE A 65 3.91 -7.47 7.56
N VAL A 66 5.22 -7.35 7.34
CA VAL A 66 6.26 -7.54 8.36
C VAL A 66 7.17 -6.32 8.40
N LYS A 67 7.53 -5.84 9.59
CA LYS A 67 8.47 -4.75 9.80
C LYS A 67 9.89 -5.30 9.72
N THR A 68 10.64 -4.91 8.69
CA THR A 68 12.05 -5.28 8.46
C THR A 68 12.88 -4.00 8.37
N ASP A 69 13.95 -3.92 9.16
CA ASP A 69 14.81 -2.72 9.26
C ASP A 69 14.00 -1.43 9.52
N GLY A 70 13.04 -1.51 10.43
CA GLY A 70 12.16 -0.40 10.80
C GLY A 70 11.10 -0.02 9.75
N ARG A 71 10.96 -0.78 8.64
CA ARG A 71 9.99 -0.49 7.58
C ARG A 71 9.06 -1.66 7.32
N TRP A 72 7.77 -1.37 7.16
CA TRP A 72 6.77 -2.37 6.79
C TRP A 72 6.95 -2.84 5.34
N ARG A 73 6.97 -4.14 5.13
CA ARG A 73 7.17 -4.81 3.84
C ARG A 73 6.19 -5.97 3.69
N MET A 74 5.91 -6.36 2.46
CA MET A 74 4.99 -7.45 2.13
C MET A 74 5.77 -8.68 1.63
N PRO A 75 5.97 -9.72 2.47
CA PRO A 75 6.79 -10.88 2.10
C PRO A 75 6.27 -11.60 0.85
N ALA A 76 4.95 -11.75 0.74
CA ALA A 76 4.28 -12.37 -0.41
C ALA A 76 4.37 -11.55 -1.72
N ARG A 77 5.11 -10.43 -1.72
CA ARG A 77 5.28 -9.48 -2.83
C ARG A 77 6.74 -9.07 -3.01
N GLN A 78 7.66 -10.03 -2.95
CA GLN A 78 9.11 -9.77 -3.11
C GLN A 78 9.66 -8.75 -2.11
N ASP A 79 9.16 -8.81 -0.87
CA ASP A 79 9.47 -7.86 0.20
C ASP A 79 9.25 -6.39 -0.18
N TRP A 80 8.29 -6.15 -1.08
CA TRP A 80 7.98 -4.81 -1.54
C TRP A 80 7.53 -3.92 -0.38
N PRO A 81 7.93 -2.64 -0.37
CA PRO A 81 7.50 -1.73 0.69
C PRO A 81 5.98 -1.62 0.76
N ALA A 82 5.45 -1.74 1.97
CA ALA A 82 4.08 -1.39 2.25
C ALA A 82 3.95 0.13 2.45
N ASN A 83 2.74 0.65 2.33
CA ASN A 83 2.41 2.04 2.56
C ASN A 83 2.47 2.36 4.07
N GLN A 84 3.61 2.87 4.51
CA GLN A 84 3.88 3.16 5.93
C GLN A 84 2.80 4.06 6.54
N ARG A 85 2.37 5.08 5.79
CA ARG A 85 1.37 6.06 6.24
C ARG A 85 0.00 5.41 6.43
N GLU A 86 -0.40 4.52 5.53
CA GLU A 86 -1.68 3.81 5.66
C GLU A 86 -1.66 2.84 6.84
N ILE A 87 -0.54 2.14 7.06
CA ILE A 87 -0.36 1.27 8.24
C ILE A 87 -0.42 2.07 9.53
N SER A 88 0.35 3.15 9.66
CA SER A 88 0.32 4.01 10.85
C SER A 88 -1.08 4.56 11.11
N ARG A 89 -1.79 4.98 10.06
CA ARG A 89 -3.18 5.46 10.16
C ARG A 89 -4.13 4.37 10.65
N ALA A 90 -4.06 3.16 10.07
CA ALA A 90 -4.93 2.05 10.45
C ALA A 90 -4.69 1.60 11.90
N LEU A 91 -3.41 1.47 12.30
CA LEU A 91 -3.03 1.07 13.65
C LEU A 91 -3.40 2.13 14.69
N PHE A 92 -3.18 3.42 14.40
CA PHE A 92 -3.62 4.51 15.28
C PHE A 92 -5.13 4.56 15.41
N ARG A 93 -5.87 4.41 14.30
CA ARG A 93 -7.34 4.35 14.35
C ARG A 93 -7.81 3.20 15.25
N LEU A 94 -7.20 2.03 15.12
CA LEU A 94 -7.51 0.87 15.96
C LEU A 94 -7.16 1.10 17.43
N SER A 95 -6.05 1.79 17.74
CA SER A 95 -5.66 2.08 19.12
C SER A 95 -6.61 3.05 19.82
N GLN A 96 -7.31 3.90 19.05
CA GLN A 96 -8.30 4.84 19.57
C GLN A 96 -9.74 4.32 19.56
N ALA A 97 -10.01 3.18 18.91
CA ALA A 97 -11.34 2.62 18.80
C ALA A 97 -11.94 2.29 20.17
N ARG A 98 -13.20 2.65 20.39
CA ARG A 98 -13.90 2.44 21.66
C ARG A 98 -15.10 1.51 21.50
N ARG A 99 -15.42 0.81 22.57
CA ARG A 99 -16.66 0.03 22.70
C ARG A 99 -17.83 1.00 22.76
N GLN A 100 -18.65 1.07 21.73
CA GLN A 100 -19.86 1.90 21.73
C GLN A 100 -21.00 1.18 22.45
N GLU A 101 -21.28 -0.06 22.07
CA GLU A 101 -22.40 -0.83 22.62
C GLU A 101 -22.10 -2.33 22.63
N ALA A 102 -22.41 -3.00 23.74
CA ALA A 102 -22.40 -4.47 23.81
C ALA A 102 -23.57 -5.02 23.00
N LYS A 103 -23.29 -5.84 21.97
CA LYS A 103 -24.36 -6.38 21.11
C LYS A 103 -24.83 -7.75 21.56
N THR A 104 -24.03 -8.79 21.40
CA THR A 104 -24.46 -10.16 21.73
C THR A 104 -23.27 -11.03 22.08
N ALA A 105 -23.45 -11.92 23.05
CA ALA A 105 -22.55 -13.02 23.34
C ALA A 105 -23.10 -14.38 22.84
N ASN A 106 -24.24 -14.39 22.13
CA ASN A 106 -24.79 -15.62 21.56
C ASN A 106 -24.10 -15.94 20.22
N PRO A 107 -23.32 -17.03 20.13
CA PRO A 107 -22.61 -17.41 18.90
C PRO A 107 -23.50 -17.58 17.67
N GLU A 108 -24.76 -17.99 17.85
CA GLU A 108 -25.73 -18.18 16.75
C GLU A 108 -26.02 -16.86 16.01
N ARG A 109 -25.76 -15.71 16.65
CA ARG A 109 -25.99 -14.38 16.06
C ARG A 109 -24.76 -13.81 15.36
N HIS A 110 -23.58 -14.43 15.48
CA HIS A 110 -22.32 -13.89 14.96
C HIS A 110 -22.33 -13.76 13.43
N ALA A 111 -22.84 -14.77 12.72
CA ALA A 111 -22.94 -14.79 11.26
C ALA A 111 -23.76 -13.61 10.67
N ARG A 112 -24.72 -13.08 11.45
CA ARG A 112 -25.50 -11.91 11.04
C ARG A 112 -24.68 -10.63 11.09
N LEU A 113 -23.75 -10.54 12.02
CA LEU A 113 -22.86 -9.39 12.24
C LEU A 113 -21.55 -9.51 11.44
N GLY A 114 -21.24 -10.70 10.91
CA GLY A 114 -20.01 -10.97 10.17
C GLY A 114 -18.81 -11.19 11.09
N VAL A 115 -19.01 -11.62 12.34
CA VAL A 115 -17.94 -11.83 13.35
C VAL A 115 -17.78 -13.30 13.75
N GLU A 116 -18.32 -14.19 12.92
CA GLU A 116 -18.04 -15.63 12.93
C GLU A 116 -16.54 -15.91 12.73
N ALA A 117 -16.09 -17.09 13.15
CA ALA A 117 -14.71 -17.51 12.95
C ALA A 117 -14.37 -17.57 11.45
N VAL A 118 -13.22 -17.01 11.09
CA VAL A 118 -12.74 -16.99 9.69
C VAL A 118 -12.36 -18.37 9.15
N ALA A 119 -12.27 -19.39 10.01
CA ALA A 119 -12.13 -20.79 9.61
C ALA A 119 -13.34 -21.30 8.81
N ALA A 120 -14.52 -20.69 8.95
CA ALA A 120 -15.69 -21.04 8.13
C ALA A 120 -15.45 -20.61 6.68
N ALA A 121 -15.78 -21.50 5.74
CA ALA A 121 -15.55 -21.26 4.30
C ALA A 121 -16.40 -20.12 3.72
N ASP A 122 -17.50 -19.77 4.38
CA ASP A 122 -18.43 -18.70 3.99
C ASP A 122 -18.38 -17.49 4.95
N ALA A 123 -17.33 -17.39 5.78
CA ALA A 123 -17.16 -16.27 6.70
C ALA A 123 -17.14 -14.93 5.97
N LYS A 124 -17.86 -13.95 6.51
CA LYS A 124 -18.06 -12.63 5.90
C LYS A 124 -17.13 -11.58 6.50
N GLY A 125 -16.68 -11.80 7.73
CA GLY A 125 -15.71 -10.97 8.43
C GLY A 125 -14.29 -11.11 7.90
N ALA A 126 -13.38 -10.43 8.58
CA ALA A 126 -11.96 -10.66 8.50
C ALA A 126 -11.38 -10.73 9.91
N GLU A 127 -10.31 -11.50 10.10
CA GLU A 127 -9.54 -11.48 11.34
C GLU A 127 -8.26 -10.67 11.12
N LEU A 128 -8.09 -9.65 11.94
CA LEU A 128 -6.85 -8.89 12.04
C LEU A 128 -5.99 -9.50 13.16
N GLN A 129 -4.76 -9.87 12.82
CA GLN A 129 -3.76 -10.31 13.78
C GLN A 129 -2.60 -9.32 13.83
N LEU A 130 -2.22 -8.90 15.03
CA LEU A 130 -1.07 -8.03 15.28
C LEU A 130 -0.09 -8.72 16.22
N SER A 131 1.20 -8.69 15.89
CA SER A 131 2.27 -9.22 16.73
C SER A 131 3.37 -8.17 16.96
N GLY A 132 4.15 -8.38 18.02
CA GLY A 132 5.20 -7.48 18.48
C GLY A 132 4.84 -6.78 19.79
N GLY A 133 5.86 -6.54 20.64
CA GLY A 133 5.72 -5.79 21.88
C GLY A 133 4.78 -6.38 22.93
N GLY A 134 4.60 -7.70 22.96
CA GLY A 134 3.75 -8.42 23.91
C GLY A 134 2.95 -9.55 23.26
N GLU A 135 1.90 -10.01 23.96
CA GLU A 135 1.02 -11.06 23.45
C GLU A 135 0.36 -10.68 22.12
N PRO A 136 0.25 -11.62 21.16
CA PRO A 136 -0.45 -11.39 19.90
C PRO A 136 -1.90 -10.98 20.12
N LEU A 137 -2.36 -9.99 19.37
CA LEU A 137 -3.74 -9.54 19.38
C LEU A 137 -4.47 -10.14 18.18
N ARG A 138 -5.65 -10.71 18.42
CA ARG A 138 -6.57 -11.16 17.37
C ARG A 138 -7.89 -10.41 17.49
N LEU A 139 -8.40 -9.90 16.39
CA LEU A 139 -9.67 -9.18 16.33
C LEU A 139 -10.47 -9.66 15.12
N THR A 140 -11.59 -10.33 15.34
CA THR A 140 -12.54 -10.62 14.26
C THR A 140 -13.40 -9.38 14.02
N ILE A 141 -13.38 -8.85 12.81
CA ILE A 141 -14.04 -7.61 12.41
C ILE A 141 -15.08 -7.94 11.35
N GLY A 142 -16.32 -7.58 11.63
CA GLY A 142 -17.47 -7.88 10.80
C GLY A 142 -17.94 -6.69 9.98
N ARG A 143 -19.25 -6.67 9.74
CA ARG A 143 -19.92 -5.64 8.95
C ARG A 143 -19.93 -4.31 9.70
N ASN A 144 -20.09 -3.23 8.95
CA ASN A 144 -20.39 -1.94 9.54
C ASN A 144 -21.87 -1.84 9.92
N HIS A 145 -22.18 -1.09 10.97
CA HIS A 145 -23.56 -0.82 11.32
C HIS A 145 -24.20 0.07 10.24
N PRO A 146 -25.36 -0.29 9.66
CA PRO A 146 -25.92 0.43 8.52
C PRO A 146 -26.28 1.90 8.82
N SER A 147 -26.76 2.18 10.04
CA SER A 147 -27.19 3.54 10.43
C SER A 147 -26.19 4.30 11.32
N LEU A 148 -25.58 3.64 12.29
CA LEU A 148 -24.69 4.28 13.26
C LEU A 148 -23.23 4.40 12.76
N GLY A 149 -22.89 3.72 11.67
CA GLY A 149 -21.49 3.55 11.27
C GLY A 149 -20.72 2.64 12.23
N GLY A 150 -19.40 2.63 12.11
CA GLY A 150 -18.53 1.78 12.92
C GLY A 150 -18.64 0.29 12.61
N SER A 151 -17.64 -0.49 13.02
CA SER A 151 -17.60 -1.93 12.77
C SER A 151 -18.11 -2.75 13.95
N TYR A 152 -18.68 -3.93 13.69
CA TYR A 152 -18.80 -4.96 14.72
C TYR A 152 -17.47 -5.67 14.91
N ALA A 153 -17.08 -5.95 16.15
CA ALA A 153 -15.83 -6.66 16.43
C ALA A 153 -15.90 -7.59 17.65
N ARG A 154 -15.05 -8.62 17.63
CA ARG A 154 -14.90 -9.64 18.67
C ARG A 154 -13.42 -9.87 18.95
N ILE A 155 -13.01 -9.78 20.22
CA ILE A 155 -11.60 -9.85 20.62
C ILE A 155 -11.23 -11.31 20.91
N GLY A 156 -10.18 -11.80 20.26
CA GLY A 156 -9.68 -13.17 20.43
C GLY A 156 -10.80 -14.21 20.32
N ASP A 157 -10.94 -15.01 21.37
CA ASP A 157 -11.92 -16.09 21.45
C ASP A 157 -13.14 -15.72 22.31
N GLU A 158 -13.24 -14.46 22.75
CA GLU A 158 -14.41 -13.97 23.49
C GLU A 158 -15.67 -14.15 22.66
N ALA A 159 -16.79 -14.53 23.29
CA ALA A 159 -18.08 -14.62 22.60
C ALA A 159 -18.75 -13.26 22.42
N GLN A 160 -18.43 -12.29 23.29
CA GLN A 160 -19.05 -10.97 23.27
C GLN A 160 -18.66 -10.17 22.02
N VAL A 161 -19.67 -9.69 21.30
CA VAL A 161 -19.53 -8.80 20.15
C VAL A 161 -19.79 -7.36 20.57
N TRP A 162 -18.92 -6.46 20.15
CA TRP A 162 -19.03 -5.02 20.37
C TRP A 162 -19.36 -4.30 19.07
N LEU A 163 -20.22 -3.29 19.13
CA LEU A 163 -20.23 -2.22 18.15
C LEU A 163 -19.18 -1.20 18.54
N LEU A 164 -18.35 -0.79 17.59
CA LEU A 164 -17.33 0.24 17.78
C LEU A 164 -17.83 1.61 17.33
N ASP A 165 -17.24 2.66 17.87
CA ASP A 165 -17.52 4.04 17.50
C ASP A 165 -16.91 4.46 16.15
N VAL A 166 -16.03 3.62 15.59
CA VAL A 166 -15.30 3.90 14.35
C VAL A 166 -15.18 2.65 13.48
N ASP A 167 -15.03 2.84 12.17
CA ASP A 167 -14.74 1.77 11.22
C ASP A 167 -13.26 1.37 11.29
N VAL A 168 -13.01 0.13 11.72
CA VAL A 168 -11.68 -0.47 11.83
C VAL A 168 -11.46 -1.62 10.85
N GLY A 169 -12.38 -1.80 9.88
CA GLY A 169 -12.27 -2.83 8.85
C GLY A 169 -10.93 -2.74 8.12
N PRO A 170 -10.07 -3.78 8.18
CA PRO A 170 -8.81 -3.75 7.48
C PRO A 170 -9.05 -3.90 5.99
N ALA A 171 -8.22 -3.24 5.17
CA ALA A 171 -8.23 -3.50 3.75
C ALA A 171 -7.86 -4.97 3.49
N ARG A 172 -8.68 -5.64 2.69
CA ARG A 172 -8.57 -7.08 2.41
C ARG A 172 -7.74 -7.37 1.16
N ASN A 173 -7.56 -6.37 0.30
CA ASN A 173 -6.78 -6.52 -0.92
C ASN A 173 -5.34 -6.05 -0.67
N PRO A 174 -4.31 -6.87 -1.00
CA PRO A 174 -2.91 -6.46 -0.89
C PRO A 174 -2.58 -5.10 -1.51
N VAL A 175 -3.20 -4.74 -2.63
CA VAL A 175 -2.91 -3.47 -3.34
C VAL A 175 -3.17 -2.23 -2.49
N ASP A 176 -4.12 -2.30 -1.56
CA ASP A 176 -4.47 -1.20 -0.66
C ASP A 176 -3.39 -0.93 0.39
N TRP A 177 -2.50 -1.91 0.61
CA TRP A 177 -1.38 -1.83 1.53
C TRP A 177 -0.04 -1.56 0.84
N LEU A 178 0.05 -1.65 -0.49
CA LEU A 178 1.30 -1.45 -1.22
C LEU A 178 1.73 0.02 -1.24
N ASP A 179 3.04 0.28 -1.13
CA ASP A 179 3.61 1.54 -1.65
C ASP A 179 3.63 1.45 -3.17
N ARG A 180 2.53 1.90 -3.79
CA ARG A 180 2.26 1.73 -5.21
C ARG A 180 3.16 2.56 -6.12
N ARG A 181 3.86 3.57 -5.62
CA ARG A 181 4.65 4.49 -6.45
C ARG A 181 5.90 3.81 -6.99
N LEU A 182 6.06 3.80 -8.32
CA LEU A 182 7.26 3.34 -9.00
C LEU A 182 8.18 4.51 -9.33
N LEU A 183 7.65 5.47 -10.07
CA LEU A 183 8.40 6.58 -10.64
C LEU A 183 7.49 7.80 -10.79
N ASP A 184 8.11 8.98 -10.82
CA ASP A 184 7.41 10.23 -11.04
C ASP A 184 8.32 11.17 -11.85
N LEU A 185 8.03 11.27 -13.15
CA LEU A 185 8.67 12.18 -14.10
C LEU A 185 7.57 13.08 -14.69
N PRO A 186 7.57 14.39 -14.36
CA PRO A 186 6.57 15.32 -14.88
C PRO A 186 6.52 15.31 -16.41
N LEU A 187 5.31 15.40 -16.99
CA LEU A 187 5.13 15.39 -18.44
C LEU A 187 5.95 16.48 -19.14
N ALA A 188 6.09 17.65 -18.52
CA ALA A 188 6.91 18.77 -19.02
C ALA A 188 8.38 18.42 -19.23
N ARG A 189 8.91 17.42 -18.50
CA ARG A 189 10.28 16.95 -18.66
C ARG A 189 10.43 15.87 -19.72
N VAL A 190 9.35 15.26 -20.19
CA VAL A 190 9.39 14.27 -21.27
C VAL A 190 9.63 15.01 -22.59
N ALA A 191 10.67 14.61 -23.31
CA ALA A 191 11.06 15.17 -24.61
C ALA A 191 10.54 14.31 -25.76
N GLU A 192 10.69 12.99 -25.63
CA GLU A 192 10.33 12.03 -26.67
C GLU A 192 9.92 10.70 -26.03
N VAL A 193 8.98 10.01 -26.68
CA VAL A 193 8.65 8.62 -26.40
C VAL A 193 8.84 7.82 -27.67
N ARG A 194 9.70 6.79 -27.64
CA ARG A 194 9.84 5.84 -28.75
C ARG A 194 9.15 4.54 -28.41
N ILE A 195 8.28 4.07 -29.28
CA ILE A 195 7.43 2.91 -29.03
C ILE A 195 7.75 1.86 -30.10
N ALA A 196 8.16 0.69 -29.63
CA ALA A 196 8.49 -0.48 -30.43
C ALA A 196 7.56 -1.64 -30.05
N PRO A 197 6.49 -1.89 -30.82
CA PRO A 197 5.67 -3.07 -30.64
C PRO A 197 6.46 -4.32 -31.10
N ALA A 198 6.14 -5.49 -30.53
CA ALA A 198 6.71 -6.77 -30.97
C ALA A 198 6.32 -7.11 -32.41
N GLN A 199 5.16 -6.62 -32.85
CA GLN A 199 4.64 -6.76 -34.21
C GLN A 199 4.17 -5.40 -34.71
N GLY A 200 4.52 -5.06 -35.95
CA GLY A 200 4.17 -3.79 -36.57
C GLY A 200 5.32 -2.78 -36.57
N ARG A 201 5.01 -1.56 -36.99
CA ARG A 201 6.00 -0.50 -37.20
C ARG A 201 6.23 0.28 -35.91
N ALA A 202 7.50 0.45 -35.54
CA ALA A 202 7.91 1.37 -34.48
C ALA A 202 7.60 2.83 -34.85
N PHE A 203 7.26 3.62 -33.84
CA PHE A 203 6.85 5.02 -34.01
C PHE A 203 7.35 5.87 -32.84
N ARG A 204 7.25 7.19 -32.99
CA ARG A 204 7.67 8.15 -31.97
C ARG A 204 6.58 9.16 -31.66
N LEU A 205 6.52 9.56 -30.40
CA LEU A 205 5.77 10.71 -29.93
C LEU A 205 6.75 11.79 -29.51
N THR A 206 6.61 12.99 -30.08
CA THR A 206 7.46 14.14 -29.75
C THR A 206 6.64 15.38 -29.49
N ARG A 207 7.12 16.25 -28.61
CA ARG A 207 6.48 17.55 -28.37
C ARG A 207 6.45 18.39 -29.66
N ALA A 208 5.26 18.82 -30.05
CA ALA A 208 5.01 19.71 -31.16
C ALA A 208 4.92 21.17 -30.68
N GLY A 209 4.74 22.11 -31.61
CA GLY A 209 4.72 23.55 -31.30
C GLY A 209 3.54 24.03 -30.45
N ASP A 210 2.50 23.21 -30.27
CA ASP A 210 1.32 23.48 -29.43
C ASP A 210 1.43 22.86 -28.02
N ASP A 211 2.63 22.44 -27.62
CA ASP A 211 2.93 21.74 -26.36
C ASP A 211 2.26 20.35 -26.21
N ARG A 212 1.68 19.82 -27.28
CA ARG A 212 1.18 18.43 -27.34
C ARG A 212 2.20 17.49 -27.96
N PHE A 213 2.07 16.21 -27.64
CA PHE A 213 2.83 15.15 -28.28
C PHE A 213 2.18 14.73 -29.59
N SER A 214 2.99 14.69 -30.66
CA SER A 214 2.56 14.31 -31.98
C SER A 214 3.25 13.06 -32.52
N LEU A 215 2.57 12.34 -33.40
CA LEU A 215 3.01 11.07 -33.96
C LEU A 215 3.94 11.30 -35.16
N ASP A 216 5.15 10.74 -35.11
CA ASP A 216 6.12 10.76 -36.21
C ASP A 216 6.37 12.17 -36.81
N GLY A 217 6.25 13.22 -36.00
CA GLY A 217 6.42 14.62 -36.42
C GLY A 217 5.24 15.22 -37.19
N GLN A 218 4.11 14.51 -37.31
CA GLN A 218 2.87 15.07 -37.86
C GLN A 218 2.30 16.13 -36.90
N PRO A 219 1.38 17.02 -37.33
CA PRO A 219 0.65 17.87 -36.40
C PRO A 219 -0.16 17.03 -35.40
N SER A 220 -0.27 17.49 -34.14
CA SER A 220 -1.09 16.83 -33.10
C SER A 220 -2.57 16.66 -33.53
N ALA A 221 -3.10 17.61 -34.32
CA ALA A 221 -4.44 17.55 -34.89
C ALA A 221 -4.64 16.46 -35.97
N ALA A 222 -3.57 15.81 -36.43
CA ALA A 222 -3.66 14.68 -37.36
C ALA A 222 -3.97 13.35 -36.65
N LEU A 223 -3.86 13.32 -35.31
CA LEU A 223 -4.29 12.18 -34.51
C LEU A 223 -5.83 12.16 -34.46
N ALA A 224 -6.41 10.96 -34.39
CA ALA A 224 -7.85 10.79 -34.21
C ALA A 224 -8.35 11.45 -32.91
N ASN A 225 -7.52 11.42 -31.85
CA ASN A 225 -7.69 12.25 -30.67
C ASN A 225 -6.38 13.00 -30.37
N PRO A 226 -6.37 14.35 -30.42
CA PRO A 226 -5.17 15.15 -30.16
C PRO A 226 -4.52 14.96 -28.78
N ASP A 227 -5.27 14.48 -27.79
CA ASP A 227 -4.76 14.30 -26.41
C ASP A 227 -4.09 12.94 -26.18
N ASP A 228 -4.21 12.00 -27.12
CA ASP A 228 -3.68 10.64 -26.97
C ASP A 228 -2.15 10.59 -26.84
N GLY A 229 -1.46 11.49 -27.57
CA GLY A 229 -0.02 11.63 -27.44
C GLY A 229 0.39 12.00 -26.02
N ASN A 230 -0.31 12.96 -25.41
CA ASN A 230 -0.06 13.41 -24.05
C ASN A 230 -0.41 12.32 -23.03
N ALA A 231 -1.53 11.61 -23.23
CA ALA A 231 -1.94 10.50 -22.36
C ALA A 231 -0.89 9.38 -22.30
N THR A 232 -0.21 9.13 -23.43
CA THR A 232 0.87 8.14 -23.51
C THR A 232 2.16 8.67 -22.92
N ALA A 233 2.56 9.89 -23.28
CA ALA A 233 3.76 10.53 -22.75
C ALA A 233 3.69 10.76 -21.24
N GLY A 234 2.49 10.95 -20.70
CA GLY A 234 2.20 11.14 -19.28
C GLY A 234 2.18 9.85 -18.46
N VAL A 235 2.36 8.66 -19.04
CA VAL A 235 2.37 7.40 -18.27
C VAL A 235 3.45 7.37 -17.19
N VAL A 236 4.57 8.06 -17.42
CA VAL A 236 5.68 8.18 -16.44
C VAL A 236 5.45 9.27 -15.39
N GLU A 237 4.42 10.10 -15.56
CA GLU A 237 3.93 11.03 -14.55
C GLU A 237 3.08 10.23 -13.55
N GLN A 238 3.55 10.12 -12.30
CA GLN A 238 2.92 9.27 -11.29
C GLN A 238 2.76 7.79 -11.69
N LEU A 239 3.80 7.19 -12.28
CA LEU A 239 3.79 5.76 -12.58
C LEU A 239 3.64 4.93 -11.29
N VAL A 240 2.58 4.16 -11.22
CA VAL A 240 2.22 3.28 -10.10
C VAL A 240 2.05 1.82 -10.53
N LEU A 241 2.00 0.93 -9.55
CA LEU A 241 1.69 -0.50 -9.72
C LEU A 241 0.39 -0.88 -9.00
N ASP A 242 -0.24 -1.95 -9.46
CA ASP A 242 -1.30 -2.68 -8.77
C ASP A 242 -0.78 -3.97 -8.12
N ASP A 243 0.29 -4.56 -8.68
CA ASP A 243 0.97 -5.71 -8.09
C ASP A 243 2.45 -5.81 -8.51
N VAL A 244 3.23 -6.64 -7.82
CA VAL A 244 4.65 -6.90 -8.07
C VAL A 244 4.99 -8.38 -7.89
N ALA A 245 5.79 -8.91 -8.81
CA ALA A 245 6.24 -10.29 -8.80
C ALA A 245 7.71 -10.40 -9.23
N ALA A 246 8.29 -11.60 -9.10
CA ALA A 246 9.57 -11.89 -9.74
C ALA A 246 9.42 -11.73 -11.25
N ASP A 247 10.47 -11.22 -11.89
CA ASP A 247 10.54 -11.21 -13.34
C ASP A 247 10.46 -12.65 -13.88
N SER A 248 9.42 -12.91 -14.68
CA SER A 248 9.17 -14.20 -15.33
C SER A 248 10.01 -14.41 -16.61
N GLY A 249 10.70 -13.38 -17.10
CA GLY A 249 11.39 -13.41 -18.39
C GLY A 249 10.45 -13.31 -19.59
N ALA A 250 9.18 -12.93 -19.39
CA ALA A 250 8.20 -12.82 -20.46
C ALA A 250 8.63 -11.80 -21.53
N ALA A 251 8.39 -12.17 -22.79
CA ALA A 251 8.66 -11.32 -23.93
C ALA A 251 7.70 -10.13 -23.94
N ALA A 252 8.24 -8.92 -24.16
CA ALA A 252 7.43 -7.72 -24.25
C ALA A 252 6.60 -7.73 -25.53
N GLY A 253 5.30 -7.44 -25.42
CA GLY A 253 4.44 -7.16 -26.56
C GLY A 253 4.66 -5.73 -27.09
N GLN A 254 5.07 -4.81 -26.21
CA GLN A 254 5.41 -3.43 -26.57
C GLN A 254 6.48 -2.88 -25.64
N THR A 255 7.46 -2.17 -26.19
CA THR A 255 8.49 -1.46 -25.42
C THR A 255 8.38 0.03 -25.68
N ALA A 256 8.22 0.83 -24.63
CA ALA A 256 8.22 2.28 -24.69
C ALA A 256 9.47 2.83 -23.99
N VAL A 257 10.19 3.72 -24.66
CA VAL A 257 11.38 4.40 -24.14
C VAL A 257 11.07 5.88 -24.04
N PHE A 258 10.99 6.39 -22.82
CA PHE A 258 10.76 7.79 -22.49
C PHE A 258 12.12 8.47 -22.27
N GLU A 259 12.40 9.51 -23.04
CA GLU A 259 13.58 10.34 -22.87
C GLU A 259 13.19 11.68 -22.28
N SER A 260 13.85 12.06 -21.19
CA SER A 260 13.67 13.37 -20.59
C SER A 260 14.61 14.41 -21.21
N VAL A 261 14.25 15.68 -21.06
CA VAL A 261 15.08 16.82 -21.46
C VAL A 261 16.43 16.83 -20.73
N ASP A 262 16.47 16.35 -19.49
CA ASP A 262 17.62 16.35 -18.59
C ASP A 262 18.35 14.99 -18.50
N GLY A 263 18.23 14.15 -19.51
CA GLY A 263 19.07 12.96 -19.67
C GLY A 263 18.59 11.67 -19.01
N LEU A 264 17.42 11.64 -18.38
CA LEU A 264 16.81 10.38 -17.94
C LEU A 264 16.26 9.61 -19.14
N ARG A 265 16.51 8.29 -19.16
CA ARG A 265 15.90 7.34 -20.08
C ARG A 265 15.16 6.28 -19.27
N ILE A 266 13.84 6.18 -19.45
CA ILE A 266 13.00 5.19 -18.78
C ILE A 266 12.48 4.23 -19.84
N THR A 267 12.77 2.95 -19.67
CA THR A 267 12.28 1.88 -20.55
C THR A 267 11.18 1.12 -19.82
N ILE A 268 10.01 1.01 -20.44
CA ILE A 268 8.90 0.18 -19.97
C ILE A 268 8.63 -0.89 -21.03
N ALA A 269 8.98 -2.13 -20.72
CA ALA A 269 8.74 -3.29 -21.57
C ALA A 269 7.51 -4.04 -21.03
N ALA A 270 6.38 -3.96 -21.74
CA ALA A 270 5.08 -4.41 -21.26
C ALA A 270 4.49 -5.54 -22.11
N TRP A 271 3.68 -6.39 -21.49
CA TRP A 271 2.97 -7.50 -22.12
C TRP A 271 1.66 -7.77 -21.38
N ARG A 272 0.69 -8.37 -22.09
CA ARG A 272 -0.55 -8.86 -21.48
C ARG A 272 -0.36 -10.30 -21.04
N ASP A 273 -0.83 -10.65 -19.85
CA ASP A 273 -0.93 -12.04 -19.42
C ASP A 273 -2.26 -12.66 -19.86
N ASP A 274 -2.39 -13.97 -19.63
CA ASP A 274 -3.61 -14.73 -19.96
C ASP A 274 -4.84 -14.30 -19.13
N GLY A 275 -4.61 -13.63 -18.00
CA GLY A 275 -5.66 -13.08 -17.13
C GLY A 275 -6.16 -11.70 -17.56
N GLY A 276 -5.58 -11.12 -18.63
CA GLY A 276 -5.90 -9.77 -19.12
C GLY A 276 -5.18 -8.64 -18.39
N GLY A 277 -4.33 -8.95 -17.40
CA GLY A 277 -3.46 -8.00 -16.73
C GLY A 277 -2.31 -7.57 -17.65
N THR A 278 -1.87 -6.31 -17.54
CA THR A 278 -0.69 -5.83 -18.26
C THR A 278 0.48 -5.71 -17.30
N TRP A 279 1.44 -6.62 -17.44
CA TRP A 279 2.69 -6.60 -16.68
C TRP A 279 3.77 -5.83 -17.41
N ALA A 280 4.68 -5.23 -16.67
CA ALA A 280 5.80 -4.47 -17.22
C ALA A 280 7.11 -4.68 -16.46
N ARG A 281 8.20 -4.64 -17.20
CA ARG A 281 9.57 -4.50 -16.69
C ARG A 281 10.02 -3.07 -16.91
N LEU A 282 10.65 -2.50 -15.88
CA LEU A 282 11.16 -1.14 -15.89
C LEU A 282 12.69 -1.14 -15.83
N ALA A 283 13.30 -0.29 -16.65
CA ALA A 283 14.71 0.05 -16.55
C ALA A 283 14.88 1.57 -16.61
N VAL A 284 15.87 2.09 -15.88
CA VAL A 284 16.19 3.52 -15.87
C VAL A 284 17.68 3.69 -16.10
N GLU A 285 18.03 4.60 -17.01
CA GLU A 285 19.39 4.97 -17.36
C GLU A 285 19.53 6.50 -17.31
N LEU A 286 20.78 6.97 -17.19
CA LEU A 286 21.12 8.38 -17.15
C LEU A 286 22.19 8.70 -18.19
N ASP A 287 21.86 9.59 -19.12
CA ASP A 287 22.83 10.30 -19.95
C ASP A 287 23.39 11.47 -19.13
N GLU A 288 24.54 11.23 -18.51
CA GLU A 288 25.17 12.22 -17.63
C GLU A 288 25.62 13.48 -18.37
N ALA A 289 26.05 13.36 -19.63
CA ALA A 289 26.49 14.50 -20.41
C ALA A 289 25.31 15.44 -20.70
N ARG A 290 24.17 14.86 -21.09
CA ARG A 290 22.93 15.62 -21.29
C ARG A 290 22.41 16.22 -19.99
N ALA A 291 22.44 15.47 -18.89
CA ALA A 291 22.03 15.97 -17.57
C ALA A 291 22.91 17.14 -17.11
N GLN A 292 24.23 17.02 -17.25
CA GLN A 292 25.18 18.07 -16.91
C GLN A 292 24.96 19.34 -17.75
N ALA A 293 24.78 19.17 -19.07
CA ALA A 293 24.48 20.27 -19.97
C ALA A 293 23.14 20.94 -19.65
N TRP A 294 22.13 20.16 -19.27
CA TRP A 294 20.84 20.70 -18.83
C TRP A 294 21.00 21.55 -17.57
N PHE A 295 21.60 21.01 -16.51
CA PHE A 295 21.77 21.75 -15.25
C PHE A 295 22.67 22.98 -15.35
N ALA A 296 23.60 23.01 -16.30
CA ALA A 296 24.42 24.19 -16.57
C ALA A 296 23.63 25.34 -17.22
N ASN A 297 22.57 25.02 -17.97
CA ASN A 297 21.79 25.98 -18.75
C ASN A 297 20.39 26.25 -18.18
N GLU A 298 19.93 25.44 -17.22
CA GLU A 298 18.63 25.59 -16.57
C GLU A 298 18.63 26.83 -15.67
N PRO A 299 17.79 27.84 -15.93
CA PRO A 299 17.69 29.00 -15.07
C PRO A 299 17.22 28.54 -13.70
N VAL A 300 17.97 28.89 -12.66
CA VAL A 300 17.52 28.76 -11.28
C VAL A 300 16.28 29.64 -11.15
N ALA A 301 15.09 29.06 -10.99
CA ALA A 301 13.89 29.83 -10.76
C ALA A 301 14.11 30.73 -9.54
N PRO A 302 13.99 32.07 -9.66
CA PRO A 302 14.08 32.92 -8.49
C PRO A 302 12.86 32.64 -7.62
N THR A 303 13.05 31.97 -6.50
CA THR A 303 12.02 31.91 -5.45
C THR A 303 11.81 33.33 -4.92
N MET A 304 10.55 33.74 -4.72
CA MET A 304 10.19 35.07 -4.19
C MET A 304 10.83 35.39 -2.82
N ASP A 305 11.38 34.39 -2.12
CA ASP A 305 12.11 34.52 -0.85
C ASP A 305 13.65 34.67 -1.00
N ALA A 306 14.19 34.74 -2.22
CA ALA A 306 15.64 34.81 -2.47
C ALA A 306 16.34 36.09 -1.93
N ALA A 307 15.60 37.03 -1.34
CA ALA A 307 16.17 38.18 -0.65
C ALA A 307 16.53 37.92 0.83
N ALA A 308 16.21 36.75 1.39
CA ALA A 308 16.41 36.48 2.83
C ALA A 308 17.14 35.17 3.18
N GLN A 309 17.55 34.34 2.22
CA GLN A 309 18.37 33.14 2.49
C GLN A 309 19.48 32.99 1.46
N SER A 310 20.70 33.39 1.85
CA SER A 310 21.91 32.88 1.25
C SER A 310 22.14 31.43 1.73
N ASP A 311 21.34 30.48 1.25
CA ASP A 311 21.63 29.07 1.40
C ASP A 311 21.35 28.35 0.06
N ALA A 312 22.46 28.10 -0.61
CA ALA A 312 22.73 27.37 -1.85
C ALA A 312 21.53 26.80 -2.62
N THR A 313 21.24 27.40 -3.78
CA THR A 313 20.80 26.58 -4.90
C THR A 313 21.90 25.56 -5.20
N PRO A 314 21.62 24.24 -5.22
CA PRO A 314 22.65 23.24 -5.49
C PRO A 314 23.25 23.51 -6.86
N ASP A 315 24.58 23.53 -6.94
CA ASP A 315 25.28 23.69 -8.22
C ASP A 315 24.97 22.51 -9.16
N ALA A 316 25.29 22.65 -10.44
CA ALA A 316 25.00 21.62 -11.45
C ALA A 316 25.60 20.24 -11.08
N GLY A 317 26.73 20.21 -10.37
CA GLY A 317 27.37 18.99 -9.91
C GLY A 317 26.59 18.30 -8.79
N GLU A 318 26.10 19.05 -7.81
CA GLU A 318 25.27 18.53 -6.72
C GLU A 318 23.93 17.99 -7.22
N ARG A 319 23.31 18.67 -8.20
CA ARG A 319 22.08 18.20 -8.86
C ARG A 319 22.32 16.89 -9.62
N LEU A 320 23.40 16.81 -10.38
CA LEU A 320 23.78 15.58 -11.10
C LEU A 320 24.04 14.43 -10.13
N LYS A 321 24.76 14.67 -9.03
CA LYS A 321 24.98 13.67 -7.98
C LYS A 321 23.65 13.17 -7.37
N SER A 322 22.73 14.09 -7.11
CA SER A 322 21.40 13.76 -6.58
C SER A 322 20.57 12.93 -7.57
N LEU A 323 20.66 13.26 -8.86
CA LEU A 323 20.00 12.51 -9.94
C LEU A 323 20.58 11.11 -10.09
N ARG A 324 21.91 10.95 -10.09
CA ARG A 324 22.59 9.63 -10.10
C ARG A 324 22.10 8.75 -8.95
N ALA A 325 22.11 9.27 -7.72
CA ALA A 325 21.65 8.53 -6.56
C ALA A 325 20.15 8.16 -6.66
N LYS A 326 19.32 8.98 -7.31
CA LYS A 326 17.92 8.65 -7.58
C LYS A 326 17.79 7.50 -8.58
N VAL A 327 18.58 7.53 -9.65
CA VAL A 327 18.62 6.48 -10.69
C VAL A 327 19.09 5.16 -10.11
N GLU A 328 20.15 5.14 -9.30
CA GLU A 328 20.62 3.92 -8.61
C GLU A 328 19.53 3.30 -7.72
N ARG A 329 18.79 4.13 -6.97
CA ARG A 329 17.67 3.65 -6.16
C ARG A 329 16.55 3.05 -7.02
N TRP A 330 16.23 3.65 -8.16
CA TRP A 330 15.24 3.09 -9.09
C TRP A 330 15.71 1.78 -9.70
N GLN A 331 16.97 1.70 -10.15
CA GLN A 331 17.56 0.48 -10.70
C GLN A 331 17.49 -0.67 -9.67
N ALA A 332 17.90 -0.42 -8.42
CA ALA A 332 17.80 -1.41 -7.35
C ALA A 332 16.34 -1.81 -7.02
N ARG A 333 15.40 -0.85 -7.12
CA ARG A 333 13.97 -1.10 -6.90
C ARG A 333 13.35 -1.95 -8.01
N PHE A 334 13.79 -1.81 -9.25
CA PHE A 334 13.19 -2.52 -10.39
C PHE A 334 13.90 -3.84 -10.74
N ALA A 335 15.15 -4.02 -10.34
CA ALA A 335 15.94 -5.21 -10.64
C ALA A 335 15.23 -6.52 -10.27
N GLY A 336 15.12 -7.44 -11.24
CA GLY A 336 14.55 -8.78 -11.07
C GLY A 336 13.04 -8.82 -10.80
N ARG A 337 12.33 -7.71 -11.04
CA ARG A 337 10.89 -7.59 -10.76
C ARG A 337 10.10 -7.22 -12.00
N GLN A 338 8.83 -7.63 -11.99
CA GLN A 338 7.81 -7.19 -12.92
C GLN A 338 6.65 -6.56 -12.14
N PHE A 339 5.94 -5.63 -12.77
CA PHE A 339 4.90 -4.82 -12.13
C PHE A 339 3.62 -4.89 -12.93
N LEU A 340 2.51 -5.21 -12.26
CA LEU A 340 1.18 -5.13 -12.86
C LEU A 340 0.79 -3.66 -12.91
N LEU A 341 0.49 -3.16 -14.11
CA LEU A 341 0.08 -1.79 -14.32
C LEU A 341 -1.43 -1.63 -14.15
N PRO A 342 -1.91 -0.51 -13.58
CA PRO A 342 -3.33 -0.20 -13.58
C PRO A 342 -3.91 -0.16 -15.00
N PRO A 343 -5.16 -0.59 -15.22
CA PRO A 343 -5.75 -0.69 -16.56
C PRO A 343 -5.66 0.59 -17.39
N GLN A 344 -5.82 1.76 -16.77
CA GLN A 344 -5.75 3.04 -17.47
C GLN A 344 -4.33 3.35 -17.98
N LEU A 345 -3.30 3.13 -17.15
CA LEU A 345 -1.90 3.32 -17.57
C LEU A 345 -1.51 2.29 -18.62
N ALA A 346 -1.95 1.04 -18.45
CA ALA A 346 -1.75 -0.02 -19.42
C ALA A 346 -2.39 0.29 -20.78
N ALA A 347 -3.61 0.82 -20.80
CA ALA A 347 -4.30 1.18 -22.05
C ALA A 347 -3.55 2.27 -22.82
N ASN A 348 -3.06 3.31 -22.12
CA ASN A 348 -2.26 4.36 -22.73
C ASN A 348 -0.91 3.82 -23.23
N LEU A 349 -0.23 2.99 -22.43
CA LEU A 349 1.08 2.44 -22.76
C LEU A 349 1.04 1.44 -23.91
N MET A 350 -0.04 0.66 -24.03
CA MET A 350 -0.22 -0.41 -25.02
C MET A 350 -0.94 0.07 -26.29
N LYS A 351 -1.17 1.37 -26.45
CA LYS A 351 -1.79 1.95 -27.64
C LYS A 351 -0.90 1.69 -28.87
N SER A 352 -1.51 1.20 -29.95
CA SER A 352 -0.85 0.92 -31.21
C SER A 352 -0.75 2.19 -32.07
N ARG A 353 0.10 2.15 -33.10
CA ARG A 353 0.20 3.25 -34.07
C ARG A 353 -1.15 3.53 -34.76
N GLU A 354 -1.93 2.49 -35.04
CA GLU A 354 -3.22 2.60 -35.73
C GLU A 354 -4.27 3.27 -34.85
N ASP A 355 -4.28 3.00 -33.55
CA ASP A 355 -5.19 3.64 -32.60
C ASP A 355 -5.05 5.17 -32.58
N TYR A 356 -3.82 5.70 -32.75
CA TYR A 356 -3.61 7.14 -32.86
C TYR A 356 -4.17 7.75 -34.15
N LEU A 357 -4.29 6.97 -35.23
CA LEU A 357 -4.71 7.46 -36.55
C LEU A 357 -6.19 7.22 -36.84
N ALA A 358 -6.72 6.09 -36.39
CA ALA A 358 -8.10 5.69 -36.61
C ALA A 358 -9.03 6.00 -35.42
N GLY A 359 -8.45 6.25 -34.25
CA GLY A 359 -9.16 6.37 -32.98
C GLY A 359 -9.23 5.02 -32.26
N SER A 360 -9.31 5.05 -30.92
CA SER A 360 -9.62 3.82 -30.16
C SER A 360 -10.99 3.29 -30.60
N PRO A 361 -11.16 1.99 -30.82
CA PRO A 361 -12.46 1.40 -31.17
C PRO A 361 -13.52 1.57 -30.08
#